data_AF-A0A954FAM3-F1
#
_entry.id   AF-A0A954FAM3-F1
#
_cell.length_a   1.000
_cell.length_b   1.000
_cell.length_c   1.000
_cell.angle_alpha   90.00
_cell.angle_beta   90.00
_cell.angle_gamma   90.00
#
_symmetry.space_group_name_H-M   'P 1'
#
loop_
_entity.id
_entity.type
_entity.pdbx_description
1 polymer ?
#
loop_
_entity_poly.entity_id
_entity_poly.type
_entity_poly.pdbx_seq_one_letter_code
_entity_poly.pdbx_strand_id
1 'polypeptide(L)'
;VDTKTGKRIWDIAAEYQSHPVINGDKIFAQGGAWELKSGKPIPFTFERSYGCGQISASKHLMVFRSATLGYVDLTRKAGVENFGGIRLGCYINAIPAGGLVLVPDGSSQCNCSYQMQAWFALEGSE
;
A
#
# COMPACT_ATOMS: atom_id res chain seq x y z
N VAL A 1 -19.71 -9.24 -3.09
CA VAL A 1 -20.93 -10.04 -3.37
C VAL A 1 -20.55 -11.51 -3.41
N ASP A 2 -21.44 -12.40 -3.01
CA ASP A 2 -21.23 -13.85 -3.17
C ASP A 2 -21.25 -14.19 -4.66
N THR A 3 -20.20 -14.87 -5.14
CA THR A 3 -20.01 -15.09 -6.58
C THR A 3 -20.94 -16.13 -7.17
N LYS A 4 -21.55 -16.99 -6.34
CA LYS A 4 -22.48 -18.05 -6.79
C LYS A 4 -23.92 -17.55 -6.86
N THR A 5 -24.31 -16.74 -5.89
CA THR A 5 -25.70 -16.29 -5.69
C THR A 5 -25.93 -14.84 -6.11
N GLY A 6 -24.86 -14.05 -6.30
CA GLY A 6 -24.95 -12.61 -6.54
C GLY A 6 -25.39 -11.80 -5.32
N LYS A 7 -25.68 -12.45 -4.19
CA LYS A 7 -26.17 -11.78 -2.98
C LYS A 7 -25.08 -10.91 -2.37
N ARG A 8 -25.44 -9.70 -1.93
CA ARG A 8 -24.53 -8.85 -1.13
C ARG A 8 -24.19 -9.56 0.19
N ILE A 9 -22.90 -9.68 0.49
CA ILE A 9 -22.42 -10.34 1.72
C ILE A 9 -22.54 -9.39 2.89
N TRP A 10 -22.05 -8.17 2.74
CA TRP A 10 -22.15 -7.07 3.69
C TRP A 10 -22.03 -5.73 2.96
N ASP A 11 -22.41 -4.67 3.65
CA ASP A 11 -22.28 -3.28 3.24
C ASP A 11 -22.10 -2.43 4.49
N ILE A 12 -21.16 -1.49 4.46
CA ILE A 12 -20.93 -0.56 5.57
C ILE A 12 -20.59 0.82 5.02
N ALA A 13 -20.98 1.86 5.75
CA ALA A 13 -20.40 3.18 5.54
C ALA A 13 -18.95 3.16 6.08
N ALA A 14 -17.99 3.52 5.24
CA ALA A 14 -16.58 3.59 5.60
C ALA A 14 -15.97 4.88 5.06
N GLU A 15 -15.29 5.63 5.93
CA GLU A 15 -14.48 6.78 5.53
C GLU A 15 -13.05 6.32 5.32
N TYR A 16 -12.54 6.51 4.10
CA TYR A 16 -11.17 6.17 3.75
C TYR A 16 -10.70 7.01 2.57
N GLN A 17 -9.39 7.02 2.40
CA GLN A 17 -8.67 7.58 1.28
C GLN A 17 -7.95 6.43 0.57
N SER A 18 -7.53 6.67 -0.67
CA SER A 18 -6.85 5.69 -1.53
C SER A 18 -7.69 4.46 -1.89
N HIS A 19 -7.23 3.70 -2.89
CA HIS A 19 -7.88 2.48 -3.34
C HIS A 19 -7.65 1.36 -2.30
N PRO A 20 -8.69 0.62 -1.91
CA PRO A 20 -8.53 -0.47 -0.96
C PRO A 20 -7.66 -1.59 -1.53
N VAL A 21 -6.83 -2.18 -0.67
CA VAL A 21 -6.01 -3.35 -0.97
C VAL A 21 -6.51 -4.54 -0.15
N ILE A 22 -6.74 -5.67 -0.82
CA ILE A 22 -7.06 -6.92 -0.15
C ILE A 22 -5.76 -7.63 0.19
N ASN A 23 -5.60 -8.01 1.46
CA ASN A 23 -4.50 -8.83 1.93
C ASN A 23 -5.05 -9.92 2.86
N GLY A 24 -5.10 -11.15 2.34
CA GLY A 24 -5.68 -12.28 3.05
C GLY A 24 -7.15 -12.06 3.38
N ASP A 25 -7.46 -12.02 4.67
CA ASP A 25 -8.79 -11.79 5.23
C ASP A 25 -9.06 -10.34 5.61
N LYS A 26 -8.19 -9.40 5.18
CA LYS A 26 -8.25 -7.98 5.53
C LYS A 26 -8.33 -7.11 4.29
N ILE A 27 -8.93 -5.95 4.46
CA ILE A 27 -8.94 -4.82 3.53
C ILE A 27 -8.16 -3.69 4.21
N PHE A 28 -7.22 -3.08 3.49
CA PHE A 28 -6.47 -1.90 3.95
C PHE A 28 -6.73 -0.73 3.02
N ALA A 29 -6.90 0.45 3.58
CA ALA A 29 -6.88 1.71 2.85
C ALA A 29 -6.24 2.80 3.74
N GLN A 30 -5.89 3.94 3.17
CA GLN A 30 -5.49 5.08 3.98
C GLN A 30 -6.69 5.53 4.82
N GLY A 31 -6.54 5.53 6.15
CA GLY A 31 -7.61 5.91 7.08
C GLY A 31 -8.37 4.73 7.71
N GLY A 32 -8.13 3.48 7.28
CA GLY A 32 -8.74 2.35 7.97
C GLY A 32 -8.38 0.96 7.43
N ALA A 33 -8.77 -0.05 8.21
CA ALA A 33 -8.71 -1.44 7.81
C ALA A 33 -10.00 -2.15 8.24
N TRP A 34 -10.38 -3.20 7.51
CA TRP A 34 -11.60 -3.96 7.76
C TRP A 34 -11.40 -5.45 7.51
N GLU A 35 -12.19 -6.27 8.18
CA GLU A 35 -12.30 -7.69 7.87
C GLU A 35 -13.00 -7.89 6.52
N LEU A 36 -12.36 -8.61 5.60
CA LEU A 36 -12.88 -8.85 4.24
C LEU A 36 -14.24 -9.55 4.22
N LYS A 37 -14.53 -10.42 5.21
CA LYS A 37 -15.74 -11.23 5.24
C LYS A 37 -16.92 -10.58 5.98
N SER A 38 -16.67 -9.58 6.81
CA SER A 38 -17.70 -8.99 7.67
C SER A 38 -17.85 -7.48 7.51
N GLY A 39 -16.84 -6.80 6.95
CA GLY A 39 -16.76 -5.34 6.92
C GLY A 39 -16.45 -4.72 8.28
N LYS A 40 -16.20 -5.50 9.34
CA LYS A 40 -15.91 -4.93 10.67
C LYS A 40 -14.57 -4.19 10.65
N PRO A 41 -14.49 -2.98 11.25
CA PRO A 41 -13.24 -2.23 11.32
C PRO A 41 -12.23 -2.95 12.20
N ILE A 42 -10.96 -2.84 11.83
CA ILE A 42 -9.80 -3.40 12.52
C ILE A 42 -8.90 -2.23 12.96
N PRO A 43 -8.30 -2.28 14.17
CA PRO A 43 -7.29 -1.31 14.56
C PRO A 43 -6.14 -1.27 13.55
N PHE A 44 -5.97 -0.12 12.91
CA PHE A 44 -4.91 0.10 11.93
C PHE A 44 -4.47 1.57 11.98
N THR A 45 -3.24 1.77 12.43
CA THR A 45 -2.62 3.09 12.42
C THR A 45 -1.76 3.18 11.17
N PHE A 46 -2.20 4.00 10.23
CA PHE A 46 -1.45 4.30 9.01
C PHE A 46 -0.81 5.68 9.13
N GLU A 47 0.50 5.71 9.18
CA GLU A 47 1.27 6.95 9.20
C GLU A 47 2.08 7.07 7.91
N ARG A 48 2.15 8.29 7.37
CA ARG A 48 3.06 8.64 6.28
C ARG A 48 3.50 10.08 6.50
N SER A 49 4.61 10.47 5.90
CA SER A 49 5.00 11.88 5.86
C SER A 49 4.05 12.68 4.95
N TYR A 50 4.27 12.65 3.63
CA TYR A 50 3.39 13.27 2.65
C TYR A 50 3.44 12.52 1.31
N GLY A 51 2.56 12.88 0.39
CA GLY A 51 2.70 12.49 -1.02
C GLY A 51 1.46 11.87 -1.62
N CYS A 52 1.36 12.03 -2.93
CA CYS A 52 0.45 11.29 -3.81
C CYS A 52 0.85 9.80 -3.84
N GLY A 53 -0.04 8.91 -4.26
CA GLY A 53 0.26 7.49 -4.39
C GLY A 53 -0.68 6.60 -3.59
N GLN A 54 -0.90 5.40 -4.12
CA GLN A 54 -1.77 4.39 -3.53
C GLN A 54 -0.95 3.43 -2.67
N ILE A 55 -1.64 2.77 -1.74
CA ILE A 55 -1.07 1.62 -1.03
C ILE A 55 -1.01 0.44 -2.01
N SER A 56 0.06 -0.34 -1.92
CA SER A 56 0.21 -1.64 -2.56
C SER A 56 0.74 -2.60 -1.51
N ALA A 57 0.36 -3.87 -1.54
CA ALA A 57 0.79 -4.82 -0.52
C ALA A 57 0.92 -6.24 -1.05
N SER A 58 1.88 -6.98 -0.49
CA SER A 58 1.93 -8.43 -0.50
C SER A 58 1.43 -8.95 0.84
N LYS A 59 1.48 -10.28 1.04
CA LYS A 59 1.11 -10.91 2.31
C LYS A 59 1.85 -10.33 3.52
N HIS A 60 3.13 -9.98 3.35
CA HIS A 60 4.02 -9.61 4.45
C HIS A 60 4.49 -8.16 4.42
N LEU A 61 4.36 -7.46 3.29
CA LEU A 61 4.87 -6.11 3.12
C LEU A 61 3.80 -5.20 2.53
N MET A 62 3.58 -4.05 3.16
CA MET A 62 2.81 -2.95 2.60
C MET A 62 3.77 -1.85 2.17
N VAL A 63 3.61 -1.32 0.96
CA VAL A 63 4.43 -0.25 0.38
C VAL A 63 3.54 0.90 -0.08
N PHE A 64 4.03 2.12 0.09
CA PHE A 64 3.29 3.34 -0.22
C PHE A 64 4.23 4.55 -0.34
N ARG A 65 3.66 5.70 -0.71
CA ARG A 65 4.42 6.95 -0.72
C ARG A 65 4.41 7.60 0.67
N SER A 66 5.61 7.89 1.18
CA SER A 66 5.81 8.65 2.42
C SER A 66 7.00 9.59 2.26
N ALA A 67 6.84 10.63 1.44
CA ALA A 67 7.87 11.46 0.81
C ALA A 67 8.79 10.66 -0.12
N THR A 68 9.32 9.53 0.35
CA THR A 68 10.10 8.53 -0.39
C THR A 68 9.35 7.20 -0.45
N LEU A 69 10.02 6.09 -0.69
CA LEU A 69 9.44 4.75 -0.55
C LEU A 69 9.20 4.43 0.92
N GLY A 70 7.94 4.49 1.35
CA GLY A 70 7.51 4.06 2.67
C GLY A 70 7.07 2.60 2.63
N TYR A 71 7.34 1.87 3.71
CA TYR A 71 6.89 0.50 3.86
C TYR A 71 6.56 0.17 5.32
N VAL A 72 5.68 -0.82 5.48
CA VAL A 72 5.34 -1.44 6.76
C VAL A 72 5.47 -2.94 6.59
N ASP A 73 6.26 -3.55 7.47
CA ASP A 73 6.31 -4.99 7.62
C ASP A 73 5.08 -5.45 8.43
N LEU A 74 4.21 -6.24 7.79
CA LEU A 74 2.96 -6.71 8.38
C LEU A 74 3.16 -7.90 9.33
N THR A 75 4.39 -8.40 9.48
CA THR A 75 4.74 -9.52 10.36
C THR A 75 5.24 -9.08 11.73
N ARG A 76 5.67 -7.80 11.86
CA ARG A 76 6.20 -7.23 13.10
C ARG A 76 5.59 -5.87 13.43
N LYS A 77 5.70 -5.44 14.67
CA LYS A 77 5.22 -4.13 15.14
C LYS A 77 6.31 -3.06 15.03
N ALA A 78 6.84 -2.85 13.84
CA ALA A 78 7.91 -1.87 13.60
C ALA A 78 7.42 -0.47 13.23
N GLY A 79 6.14 -0.35 12.87
CA GLY A 79 5.62 0.90 12.33
C GLY A 79 6.10 1.14 10.91
N VAL A 80 6.24 2.41 10.55
CA VAL A 80 6.53 2.87 9.19
C VAL A 80 8.03 3.11 9.04
N GLU A 81 8.62 2.47 8.04
CA GLU A 81 10.01 2.65 7.65
C GLU A 81 10.07 3.31 6.27
N ASN A 82 11.17 4.02 5.99
CA ASN A 82 11.33 4.74 4.72
C ASN A 82 12.68 4.41 4.08
N PHE A 83 12.65 4.06 2.80
CA PHE A 83 13.82 3.94 1.94
C PHE A 83 14.02 5.25 1.18
N GLY A 84 15.03 6.02 1.60
CA GLY A 84 15.27 7.39 1.17
C GLY A 84 15.79 7.53 -0.28
N GLY A 85 15.85 8.78 -0.76
CA GLY A 85 16.47 9.14 -2.03
C GLY A 85 15.57 8.99 -3.26
N ILE A 86 14.67 8.00 -3.28
CA ILE A 86 13.76 7.77 -4.42
C ILE A 86 12.30 7.92 -3.97
N ARG A 87 11.48 8.46 -4.87
CA ARG A 87 10.04 8.59 -4.68
C ARG A 87 9.25 7.62 -5.55
N LEU A 88 8.09 7.22 -5.05
CA LEU A 88 7.08 6.53 -5.87
C LEU A 88 6.34 7.52 -6.77
N GLY A 89 5.78 7.03 -7.86
CA GLY A 89 4.78 7.72 -8.67
C GLY A 89 3.49 8.06 -7.90
N CYS A 90 2.62 8.87 -8.52
CA CYS A 90 1.39 9.36 -7.88
C CYS A 90 0.22 8.37 -7.85
N TYR A 91 0.38 7.18 -8.43
CA TYR A 91 -0.61 6.10 -8.39
C TYR A 91 0.03 4.80 -7.84
N ILE A 92 -0.53 3.62 -8.13
CA ILE A 92 0.12 2.34 -7.82
C ILE A 92 1.45 2.27 -8.57
N ASN A 93 2.56 2.15 -7.84
CA ASN A 93 3.90 2.23 -8.41
C ASN A 93 4.87 1.23 -7.80
N ALA A 94 4.96 1.12 -6.47
CA ALA A 94 5.73 0.04 -5.85
C ALA A 94 4.90 -1.25 -5.84
N ILE A 95 5.44 -2.32 -6.42
CA ILE A 95 4.74 -3.60 -6.64
C ILE A 95 5.52 -4.69 -5.91
N PRO A 96 5.05 -5.14 -4.72
CA PRO A 96 5.65 -6.26 -4.03
C PRO A 96 5.14 -7.58 -4.63
N ALA A 97 6.00 -8.27 -5.39
CA ALA A 97 5.66 -9.50 -6.11
C ALA A 97 6.86 -10.44 -6.25
N GLY A 98 6.64 -11.75 -6.10
CA GLY A 98 7.67 -12.76 -6.34
C GLY A 98 8.91 -12.66 -5.45
N GLY A 99 8.77 -12.15 -4.21
CA GLY A 99 9.89 -11.93 -3.29
C GLY A 99 10.62 -10.59 -3.50
N LEU A 100 10.22 -9.81 -4.50
CA LEU A 100 10.82 -8.51 -4.83
C LEU A 100 9.84 -7.37 -4.61
N VAL A 101 10.36 -6.14 -4.49
CA VAL A 101 9.60 -4.90 -4.67
C VAL A 101 10.07 -4.24 -5.95
N LEU A 102 9.25 -4.29 -6.98
CA LEU A 102 9.51 -3.66 -8.27
C LEU A 102 9.01 -2.22 -8.26
N VAL A 103 9.89 -1.27 -8.59
CA VAL A 103 9.57 0.16 -8.58
C VAL A 103 9.97 0.78 -9.92
N PRO A 104 9.04 0.83 -10.90
CA PRO A 104 9.23 1.60 -12.12
C PRO A 104 9.40 3.10 -11.83
N ASP A 105 10.21 3.78 -12.65
CA ASP A 105 10.38 5.23 -12.54
C ASP A 105 9.03 5.94 -12.66
N GLY A 106 8.63 6.63 -11.59
CA GLY A 106 7.44 7.47 -11.58
C GLY A 106 7.72 8.93 -11.89
N SER A 107 8.91 9.27 -12.40
CA SER A 107 9.38 10.67 -12.45
C SER A 107 8.75 11.48 -13.58
N SER A 108 8.57 10.87 -14.75
CA SER A 108 8.17 11.49 -16.02
C SER A 108 6.82 12.22 -16.02
N GLN A 109 5.93 11.92 -15.06
CA GLN A 109 4.56 12.48 -14.99
C GLN A 109 4.25 13.13 -13.63
N CYS A 110 5.27 13.55 -12.88
CA CYS A 110 5.07 14.06 -11.53
C CYS A 110 5.82 15.37 -11.30
N ASN A 111 5.14 16.30 -10.61
CA ASN A 111 5.64 17.63 -10.28
C ASN A 111 6.51 17.67 -9.02
N CYS A 112 6.65 16.55 -8.29
CA CYS A 112 7.45 16.49 -7.08
C CYS A 112 8.94 16.47 -7.41
N SER A 113 9.68 17.43 -6.87
CA SER A 113 11.12 17.65 -7.10
C SER A 113 12.00 16.62 -6.38
N TYR A 114 12.25 15.48 -7.04
CA TYR A 114 13.23 14.47 -6.61
C TYR A 114 14.28 14.32 -7.70
N GLN A 115 15.56 14.25 -7.29
CA GLN A 115 16.70 14.18 -8.22
C GLN A 115 16.86 12.80 -8.88
N MET A 116 16.37 11.75 -8.22
CA MET A 116 16.54 10.37 -8.69
C MET A 116 15.44 10.02 -9.71
N GLN A 117 15.86 9.71 -10.94
CA GLN A 117 15.02 9.13 -11.99
C GLN A 117 15.53 7.72 -12.30
N ALA A 118 14.89 6.71 -11.73
CA ALA A 118 15.40 5.34 -11.80
C ALA A 118 14.29 4.31 -11.65
N TRP A 119 14.47 3.20 -12.37
CA TRP A 119 13.76 1.95 -12.11
C TRP A 119 14.64 1.11 -11.18
N PHE A 120 14.06 0.51 -10.16
CA PHE A 120 14.80 -0.37 -9.25
C PHE A 120 13.95 -1.52 -8.75
N ALA A 121 14.64 -2.53 -8.24
CA ALA A 121 14.05 -3.64 -7.51
C ALA A 121 14.73 -3.75 -6.16
N LEU A 122 13.95 -4.05 -5.11
CA LEU A 122 14.48 -4.41 -3.80
C LEU A 122 14.19 -5.87 -3.54
N GLU A 123 15.16 -6.54 -2.94
CA GLU A 123 15.06 -7.90 -2.42
C GLU A 123 15.34 -7.84 -0.92
N GLY A 124 14.59 -8.61 -0.12
CA GLY A 124 14.93 -8.79 1.29
C GLY A 124 16.06 -9.79 1.42
N SER A 125 17.08 -9.50 2.24
CA SER A 125 18.08 -10.50 2.60
C SER A 125 17.40 -11.64 3.38
N GLU A 126 17.78 -12.89 3.08
CA GLU A 126 17.40 -14.07 3.86
C GLU A 126 17.76 -13.95 5.35
#